data_AF-A0A9N9DPS9-F1
#
_entry.id   AF-A0A9N9DPS9-F1
#
_cell.length_a   1.000
_cell.length_b   1.000
_cell.length_c   1.000
_cell.angle_alpha   90.00
_cell.angle_beta   90.00
_cell.angle_gamma   90.00
#
_symmetry.space_group_name_H-M   'P 1'
#
loop_
_entity.id
_entity.type
_entity.pdbx_description
1 polymer ?
#
loop_
_entity_poly.entity_id
_entity_poly.type
_entity_poly.pdbx_seq_one_letter_code
_entity_poly.pdbx_strand_id
1 'polypeptide(L)'
;MVGSTPGSLYTTDPMNISPALFGDFPIFQDTSQKKRVGEPTSKLFSKKANKQVSKEDSPTLQRLIKELTTPTQKTSSSNTIILQSDVSEIDKDSVNFRELYYKITNAEDNNQKITHDLIYCHYDFGKGIKLWFDHYRKICSEDASNAKVNDKIREQISAEDKLTETNLRKRKERVKKIFRLFNNIGRKEIIGRIKTFNATTILNLSQDDVDYIISKILEMTHT
;
A
#
# COMPACT_ATOMS: atom_id res chain seq x y z
N MET A 1 61.75 -6.30 -25.25
CA MET A 1 60.90 -5.42 -26.10
C MET A 1 59.74 -6.29 -26.56
N VAL A 2 58.61 -6.36 -25.83
CA VAL A 2 57.48 -5.41 -25.76
C VAL A 2 56.74 -5.28 -27.10
N GLY A 3 55.44 -5.61 -27.09
CA GLY A 3 54.46 -5.33 -28.15
C GLY A 3 53.57 -6.54 -28.48
N SER A 4 52.62 -6.96 -27.64
CA SER A 4 51.24 -6.42 -27.52
C SER A 4 50.29 -6.88 -28.63
N THR A 5 49.54 -7.95 -28.35
CA THR A 5 48.25 -8.32 -28.96
C THR A 5 47.14 -7.34 -28.54
N PRO A 6 46.23 -6.91 -29.43
CA PRO A 6 45.03 -6.19 -29.04
C PRO A 6 43.81 -7.11 -28.87
N GLY A 7 43.11 -6.92 -27.75
CA GLY A 7 41.66 -6.76 -27.76
C GLY A 7 40.77 -8.00 -27.69
N SER A 8 40.73 -8.66 -26.53
CA SER A 8 39.53 -9.40 -26.11
C SER A 8 38.44 -8.39 -25.73
N LEU A 9 37.32 -8.43 -26.45
CA LEU A 9 36.12 -7.68 -26.11
C LEU A 9 35.44 -8.35 -24.91
N TYR A 10 35.50 -7.67 -23.77
CA TYR A 10 34.75 -8.04 -22.57
C TYR A 10 33.26 -7.93 -22.87
N THR A 11 32.59 -9.08 -22.86
CA THR A 11 31.13 -9.19 -22.77
C THR A 11 30.67 -8.68 -21.42
N THR A 12 29.60 -7.90 -21.47
CA THR A 12 28.82 -7.33 -20.39
C THR A 12 28.44 -8.36 -19.33
N ASP A 13 28.77 -8.08 -18.07
CA ASP A 13 28.06 -8.65 -16.93
C ASP A 13 27.49 -7.52 -16.05
N PRO A 14 26.20 -7.19 -16.18
CA PRO A 14 25.51 -6.30 -15.27
C PRO A 14 24.85 -7.05 -14.09
N MET A 15 25.38 -8.20 -13.66
CA MET A 15 24.98 -8.81 -12.38
C MET A 15 25.79 -8.24 -11.22
N ASN A 16 25.46 -7.02 -10.82
CA ASN A 16 25.69 -6.59 -9.44
C ASN A 16 24.50 -5.77 -8.95
N ILE A 17 23.43 -6.49 -8.58
CA ILE A 17 22.34 -5.95 -7.78
C ILE A 17 22.36 -6.73 -6.46
N SER A 18 22.56 -6.02 -5.36
CA SER A 18 22.78 -6.57 -4.02
C SER A 18 21.68 -7.54 -3.56
N PRO A 19 22.02 -8.62 -2.83
CA PRO A 19 21.07 -9.58 -2.28
C PRO A 19 20.45 -9.11 -0.95
N ALA A 20 19.90 -7.90 -0.90
CA ALA A 20 19.25 -7.36 0.30
C ALA A 20 17.89 -6.74 -0.06
N LEU A 21 16.87 -7.58 -0.27
CA LEU A 21 15.50 -7.09 -0.42
C LEU A 21 14.47 -7.85 0.43
N PHE A 22 14.91 -8.86 1.19
CA PHE A 22 14.09 -9.55 2.21
C PHE A 22 14.86 -9.83 3.52
N GLY A 23 16.08 -9.28 3.68
CA GLY A 23 17.00 -9.66 4.76
C GLY A 23 16.97 -8.84 6.06
N ASP A 24 16.30 -7.68 6.13
CA ASP A 24 16.39 -6.82 7.34
C ASP A 24 15.03 -6.29 7.77
N PHE A 25 14.26 -7.08 8.53
CA PHE A 25 13.45 -6.57 9.63
C PHE A 25 13.38 -7.61 10.75
N PRO A 26 13.95 -7.32 11.94
CA PRO A 26 14.06 -8.29 13.02
C PRO A 26 12.71 -8.45 13.72
N ILE A 27 12.13 -9.63 13.61
CA ILE A 27 11.40 -10.24 14.72
C ILE A 27 12.43 -11.09 15.44
N PHE A 28 12.98 -10.58 16.53
CA PHE A 28 13.35 -11.25 17.78
C PHE A 28 14.26 -10.31 18.56
N GLN A 29 13.82 -9.92 19.76
CA GLN A 29 14.67 -9.25 20.73
C GLN A 29 15.83 -10.19 21.09
N ASP A 30 17.07 -9.70 21.02
CA ASP A 30 18.14 -10.18 21.88
C ASP A 30 18.97 -8.99 22.37
N THR A 31 19.12 -8.93 23.68
CA THR A 31 19.85 -7.94 24.45
C THR A 31 21.32 -8.33 24.51
N SER A 32 22.21 -7.57 23.87
CA SER A 32 23.60 -7.49 24.34
C SER A 32 24.32 -6.23 23.84
N GLN A 33 24.75 -5.40 24.79
CA GLN A 33 25.56 -4.20 24.54
C GLN A 33 27.01 -4.56 24.20
N LYS A 34 27.61 -3.86 23.21
CA LYS A 34 29.05 -3.55 23.26
C LYS A 34 29.41 -2.24 22.56
N LYS A 35 30.08 -1.39 23.35
CA LYS A 35 30.47 0.02 23.15
C LYS A 35 31.82 0.16 22.42
N ARG A 36 31.98 1.20 21.59
CA ARG A 36 33.22 1.96 21.23
C ARG A 36 32.81 3.17 20.36
N VAL A 37 32.64 4.39 20.89
CA VAL A 37 33.62 5.47 21.20
C VAL A 37 34.45 5.94 19.99
N GLY A 38 34.15 7.17 19.53
CA GLY A 38 34.93 8.00 18.61
C GLY A 38 34.08 9.17 18.09
N GLU A 39 34.36 10.40 18.55
CA GLU A 39 33.67 11.67 18.19
C GLU A 39 34.73 12.67 17.65
N PRO A 40 34.36 13.88 17.15
CA PRO A 40 33.72 14.21 15.88
C PRO A 40 34.62 15.07 14.97
N THR A 41 34.22 15.29 13.70
CA THR A 41 34.62 16.53 13.01
C THR A 41 33.48 17.09 12.16
N SER A 42 33.16 18.33 12.48
CA SER A 42 32.12 19.20 11.98
C SER A 42 32.19 19.48 10.48
N LYS A 43 31.09 19.26 9.74
CA LYS A 43 30.68 20.12 8.61
C LYS A 43 29.16 20.26 8.58
N LEU A 44 28.69 21.43 9.01
CA LEU A 44 27.32 21.92 8.85
C LEU A 44 27.01 22.05 7.35
N PHE A 45 26.21 21.13 6.82
CA PHE A 45 25.41 21.39 5.62
C PHE A 45 24.00 21.74 6.11
N SER A 46 23.67 23.03 6.06
CA SER A 46 22.32 23.54 6.32
C SER A 46 21.38 23.08 5.20
N LYS A 47 20.90 21.84 5.29
CA LYS A 47 19.66 21.44 4.62
C LYS A 47 18.53 22.20 5.30
N LYS A 48 17.81 23.00 4.53
CA LYS A 48 16.51 23.56 4.91
C LYS A 48 15.64 22.43 5.46
N ALA A 49 15.58 22.34 6.78
CA ALA A 49 14.80 21.33 7.47
C ALA A 49 13.34 21.63 7.16
N ASN A 50 12.75 20.84 6.27
CA ASN A 50 11.30 20.78 6.17
C ASN A 50 10.85 20.28 7.55
N LYS A 51 10.20 21.15 8.34
CA LYS A 51 9.73 20.83 9.68
C LYS A 51 8.86 19.58 9.56
N GLN A 52 9.41 18.43 9.92
CA GLN A 52 8.68 17.17 9.89
C GLN A 52 7.60 17.33 10.96
N VAL A 53 6.37 17.60 10.51
CA VAL A 53 5.20 17.55 11.39
C VAL A 53 5.21 16.14 12.00
N SER A 54 5.16 16.06 13.32
CA SER A 54 5.15 14.76 13.99
C SER A 54 3.92 13.98 13.51
N LYS A 55 3.98 12.64 13.47
CA LYS A 55 2.83 11.83 12.99
C LYS A 55 1.63 12.01 13.93
N GLU A 56 1.94 12.29 15.20
CA GLU A 56 1.03 12.66 16.27
C GLU A 56 0.26 13.93 15.93
N ASP A 57 0.88 14.90 15.27
CA ASP A 57 0.26 16.17 14.88
C ASP A 57 -0.44 16.11 13.51
N SER A 58 -0.45 14.96 12.82
CA SER A 58 -1.07 14.83 11.49
C SER A 58 -2.60 14.70 11.61
N PRO A 59 -3.38 15.72 11.22
CA PRO A 59 -4.84 15.67 11.32
C PRO A 59 -5.44 14.57 10.44
N THR A 60 -4.78 14.26 9.31
CA THR A 60 -5.18 13.20 8.39
C THR A 60 -5.08 11.82 9.04
N LEU A 61 -3.95 11.53 9.69
CA LEU A 61 -3.72 10.22 10.33
C LEU A 61 -4.64 10.06 11.55
N GLN A 62 -4.81 11.11 12.36
CA GLN A 62 -5.73 11.11 13.49
C GLN A 62 -7.17 10.81 13.05
N ARG A 63 -7.65 11.49 11.99
CA ARG A 63 -8.98 11.26 11.44
C ARG A 63 -9.14 9.86 10.87
N LEU A 64 -8.11 9.32 10.21
CA LEU A 64 -8.14 7.95 9.71
C LEU A 64 -8.22 6.94 10.86
N ILE A 65 -7.35 7.06 11.87
CA ILE A 65 -7.37 6.20 13.07
C ILE A 65 -8.75 6.25 13.73
N LYS A 66 -9.35 7.44 13.85
CA LYS A 66 -10.71 7.61 14.39
C LYS A 66 -11.75 6.85 13.56
N GLU A 67 -11.74 6.95 12.24
CA GLU A 67 -12.68 6.19 11.39
C GLU A 67 -12.48 4.68 11.51
N LEU A 68 -11.22 4.21 11.52
CA LEU A 68 -10.91 2.77 11.62
C LEU A 68 -11.31 2.18 12.98
N THR A 69 -11.30 2.97 14.05
CA THR A 69 -11.67 2.54 15.41
C THR A 69 -13.16 2.68 15.72
N THR A 70 -13.86 3.61 15.09
CA THR A 70 -15.28 3.86 15.37
C THR A 70 -16.16 2.73 14.81
N PRO A 71 -16.99 2.06 15.64
CA PRO A 71 -17.92 1.04 15.16
C PRO A 71 -18.88 1.61 14.10
N THR A 72 -19.07 0.89 12.99
CA THR A 72 -20.03 1.30 11.95
C THR A 72 -21.33 0.52 12.13
N GLN A 73 -22.45 1.23 12.22
CA GLN A 73 -23.78 0.63 12.08
C GLN A 73 -23.97 0.21 10.63
N LYS A 74 -24.26 -1.07 10.38
CA LYS A 74 -24.49 -1.60 9.03
C LYS A 74 -25.75 -0.98 8.44
N THR A 75 -25.60 -0.09 7.47
CA THR A 75 -26.67 0.24 6.50
C THR A 75 -26.42 -0.59 5.25
N SER A 76 -26.95 -1.81 5.25
CA SER A 76 -26.92 -2.67 4.07
C SER A 76 -27.94 -2.15 3.06
N SER A 77 -27.49 -1.45 2.03
CA SER A 77 -28.31 -1.17 0.84
C SER A 77 -27.60 -1.73 -0.39
N SER A 78 -27.98 -2.97 -0.74
CA SER A 78 -27.60 -3.62 -2.00
C SER A 78 -28.40 -2.96 -3.11
N ASN A 79 -27.76 -2.10 -3.90
CA ASN A 79 -28.28 -1.63 -5.17
C ASN A 79 -27.14 -1.67 -6.20
N THR A 80 -27.46 -2.27 -7.34
CA THR A 80 -26.60 -2.48 -8.52
C THR A 80 -26.12 -1.15 -9.09
N ILE A 81 -24.84 -1.11 -9.46
CA ILE A 81 -24.17 0.04 -10.07
C ILE A 81 -24.78 0.28 -11.46
N ILE A 82 -25.50 1.40 -11.63
CA ILE A 82 -25.89 1.92 -12.94
C ILE A 82 -25.19 3.27 -13.11
N LEU A 83 -24.14 3.29 -13.92
CA LEU A 83 -23.55 4.53 -14.43
C LEU A 83 -24.33 4.90 -15.68
N GLN A 84 -25.26 5.84 -15.56
CA GLN A 84 -25.92 6.47 -16.69
C GLN A 84 -25.71 7.98 -16.57
N SER A 85 -24.94 8.54 -17.49
CA SER A 85 -24.81 9.99 -17.62
C SER A 85 -24.94 10.36 -19.09
N ASP A 86 -26.19 10.53 -19.53
CA ASP A 86 -26.47 11.38 -20.68
C ASP A 86 -26.71 12.80 -20.13
N VAL A 87 -25.82 13.72 -20.47
CA VAL A 87 -25.94 15.13 -20.10
C VAL A 87 -26.99 15.75 -21.03
N SER A 88 -28.24 15.71 -20.59
CA SER A 88 -29.30 16.56 -21.14
C SER A 88 -29.21 17.96 -20.53
N GLU A 89 -29.47 18.99 -21.33
CA GLU A 89 -29.77 20.32 -20.79
C GLU A 89 -30.93 20.22 -19.80
N ILE A 90 -30.77 20.84 -18.64
CA ILE A 90 -31.80 20.84 -17.59
C ILE A 90 -32.82 21.93 -17.93
N ASP A 91 -34.01 21.53 -18.35
CA ASP A 91 -35.15 22.44 -18.48
C ASP A 91 -35.70 22.80 -17.09
N LYS A 92 -35.88 24.10 -16.81
CA LYS A 92 -36.29 24.62 -15.50
C LYS A 92 -37.63 24.03 -15.05
N ASP A 93 -38.57 23.84 -15.97
CA ASP A 93 -39.91 23.35 -15.67
C ASP A 93 -39.92 21.85 -15.38
N SER A 94 -38.84 21.14 -15.73
CA SER A 94 -38.61 19.71 -15.42
C SER A 94 -37.81 19.46 -14.13
N VAL A 95 -37.31 20.50 -13.45
CA VAL A 95 -36.44 20.35 -12.27
C VAL A 95 -37.20 19.84 -11.06
N ASN A 96 -36.88 18.62 -10.63
CA ASN A 96 -37.33 18.04 -9.38
C ASN A 96 -36.19 17.98 -8.34
N PHE A 97 -36.14 18.93 -7.42
CA PHE A 97 -35.08 19.00 -6.40
C PHE A 97 -35.00 17.76 -5.51
N ARG A 98 -36.12 17.09 -5.22
CA ARG A 98 -36.13 15.86 -4.44
C ARG A 98 -35.43 14.72 -5.19
N GLU A 99 -35.69 14.60 -6.49
CA GLU A 99 -35.02 13.63 -7.34
C GLU A 99 -33.51 13.94 -7.46
N LEU A 100 -33.15 15.20 -7.68
CA LEU A 100 -31.75 15.63 -7.74
C LEU A 100 -31.00 15.35 -6.43
N TYR A 101 -31.63 15.61 -5.28
CA TYR A 101 -31.06 15.29 -3.98
C TYR A 101 -30.80 13.78 -3.82
N TYR A 102 -31.77 12.92 -4.16
CA TYR A 102 -31.54 11.47 -4.13
C TYR A 102 -30.48 10.99 -5.12
N LYS A 103 -30.36 11.63 -6.29
CA LYS A 103 -29.26 11.34 -7.23
C LYS A 103 -27.90 11.63 -6.61
N ILE A 104 -27.75 12.73 -5.87
CA ILE A 104 -26.53 13.06 -5.12
C ILE A 104 -26.25 11.99 -4.06
N THR A 105 -27.22 11.68 -3.19
CA THR A 105 -27.05 10.67 -2.14
C THR A 105 -26.66 9.30 -2.71
N ASN A 106 -27.32 8.87 -3.79
CA ASN A 106 -26.99 7.61 -4.46
C ASN A 106 -25.58 7.62 -5.06
N ALA A 107 -25.16 8.74 -5.66
CA ALA A 107 -23.82 8.88 -6.21
C ALA A 107 -22.74 8.85 -5.11
N GLU A 108 -22.98 9.48 -3.96
CA GLU A 108 -22.10 9.44 -2.79
C GLU A 108 -21.97 8.03 -2.23
N ASP A 109 -23.08 7.32 -2.03
CA ASP A 109 -23.09 5.92 -1.57
C ASP A 109 -22.34 5.00 -2.55
N ASN A 110 -22.54 5.19 -3.85
CA ASN A 110 -21.83 4.43 -4.89
C ASN A 110 -20.33 4.71 -4.87
N ASN A 111 -19.92 5.96 -4.71
CA ASN A 111 -18.51 6.32 -4.58
C ASN A 111 -17.86 5.70 -3.34
N GLN A 112 -18.60 5.61 -2.22
CA GLN A 112 -18.14 4.90 -1.03
C GLN A 112 -17.94 3.40 -1.29
N LYS A 113 -18.91 2.74 -1.94
CA LYS A 113 -18.80 1.32 -2.34
C LYS A 113 -17.60 1.08 -3.24
N ILE A 114 -17.41 1.88 -4.28
CA ILE A 114 -16.26 1.80 -5.19
C ILE A 114 -14.94 1.95 -4.42
N THR A 115 -14.90 2.86 -3.45
CA THR A 115 -13.73 3.04 -2.58
C THR A 115 -13.44 1.78 -1.76
N HIS A 116 -14.45 1.19 -1.12
CA HIS A 116 -14.30 -0.04 -0.34
C HIS A 116 -13.87 -1.21 -1.22
N ASP A 117 -14.53 -1.43 -2.35
CA ASP A 117 -14.21 -2.49 -3.30
C ASP A 117 -12.76 -2.40 -3.79
N LEU A 118 -12.29 -1.20 -4.10
CA LEU A 118 -10.91 -0.99 -4.53
C LEU A 118 -9.90 -1.38 -3.42
N ILE A 119 -10.19 -1.04 -2.17
CA ILE A 119 -9.35 -1.42 -1.02
C ILE A 119 -9.42 -2.93 -0.78
N TYR A 120 -10.60 -3.54 -0.88
CA TYR A 120 -10.77 -5.00 -0.77
C TYR A 120 -9.98 -5.76 -1.83
N CYS A 121 -10.04 -5.31 -3.09
CA CYS A 121 -9.26 -5.92 -4.18
C CYS A 121 -7.76 -5.88 -3.90
N HIS A 122 -7.24 -4.76 -3.39
CA HIS A 122 -5.83 -4.67 -2.99
C HIS A 122 -5.49 -5.61 -1.81
N TYR A 123 -6.37 -5.67 -0.81
CA TYR A 123 -6.20 -6.57 0.32
C TYR A 123 -6.21 -8.05 -0.10
N ASP A 124 -7.20 -8.48 -0.88
CA ASP A 124 -7.34 -9.86 -1.32
C ASP A 124 -6.19 -10.26 -2.26
N PHE A 125 -5.71 -9.36 -3.12
CA PHE A 125 -4.50 -9.61 -3.92
C PHE A 125 -3.27 -9.83 -3.02
N GLY A 126 -3.08 -9.00 -1.99
CA GLY A 126 -1.97 -9.15 -1.04
C GLY A 126 -2.06 -10.42 -0.21
N LYS A 127 -3.28 -10.82 0.16
CA LYS A 127 -3.55 -12.11 0.81
C LYS A 127 -3.16 -13.28 -0.10
N GLY A 128 -3.50 -13.20 -1.39
CA GLY A 128 -3.09 -14.16 -2.41
C GLY A 128 -1.56 -14.29 -2.52
N ILE A 129 -0.85 -13.15 -2.59
CA ILE A 129 0.62 -13.12 -2.58
C ILE A 129 1.18 -13.85 -1.36
N LYS A 130 0.66 -13.54 -0.16
CA LYS A 130 1.11 -14.17 1.08
C LYS A 130 0.87 -15.68 1.08
N LEU A 131 -0.29 -16.14 0.61
CA LEU A 131 -0.62 -17.57 0.54
C LEU A 131 0.36 -18.33 -0.35
N TRP A 132 0.67 -17.81 -1.54
CA TRP A 132 1.67 -18.43 -2.43
C TRP A 132 3.08 -18.37 -1.85
N PHE A 133 3.45 -17.25 -1.22
CA PHE A 133 4.74 -17.12 -0.53
C PHE A 133 4.89 -18.16 0.58
N ASP A 134 3.88 -18.29 1.45
CA ASP A 134 3.87 -19.26 2.54
C ASP A 134 3.89 -20.71 2.04
N HIS A 135 3.32 -20.99 0.86
CA HIS A 135 3.43 -22.28 0.19
C HIS A 135 4.88 -22.57 -0.25
N TYR A 136 5.52 -21.65 -0.97
CA TYR A 136 6.90 -21.85 -1.45
C TYR A 136 7.93 -21.86 -0.33
N ARG A 137 7.72 -21.07 0.73
CA ARG A 137 8.63 -20.98 1.88
C ARG A 137 8.77 -22.30 2.64
N LYS A 138 7.82 -23.22 2.50
CA LYS A 138 7.93 -24.58 3.05
C LYS A 138 8.95 -25.44 2.31
N ILE A 139 9.32 -25.07 1.09
CA ILE A 139 10.08 -25.91 0.14
C ILE A 139 11.42 -25.25 -0.20
N CYS A 140 11.51 -23.93 -0.23
CA CYS A 140 12.71 -23.20 -0.58
C CYS A 140 12.95 -21.98 0.32
N SER A 141 14.14 -21.37 0.21
CA SER A 141 14.51 -20.17 0.94
C SER A 141 13.54 -19.01 0.69
N GLU A 142 13.61 -17.99 1.55
CA GLU A 142 12.78 -16.79 1.43
C GLU A 142 12.96 -16.08 0.08
N ASP A 143 14.20 -15.87 -0.36
CA ASP A 143 14.49 -15.26 -1.67
C ASP A 143 13.95 -16.08 -2.84
N ALA A 144 14.15 -17.41 -2.80
CA ALA A 144 13.63 -18.32 -3.82
C ALA A 144 12.09 -18.34 -3.83
N SER A 145 11.46 -18.25 -2.67
CA SER A 145 10.00 -18.20 -2.54
C SER A 145 9.44 -16.90 -3.13
N ASN A 146 10.11 -15.77 -2.86
CA ASN A 146 9.75 -14.49 -3.47
C ASN A 146 9.91 -14.50 -4.99
N ALA A 147 11.00 -15.07 -5.51
CA ALA A 147 11.21 -15.22 -6.94
C ALA A 147 10.06 -16.02 -7.58
N LYS A 148 9.70 -17.18 -7.02
CA LYS A 148 8.59 -18.02 -7.52
C LYS A 148 7.24 -17.31 -7.50
N VAL A 149 6.93 -16.53 -6.46
CA VAL A 149 5.70 -15.72 -6.45
C VAL A 149 5.73 -14.67 -7.56
N ASN A 150 6.88 -14.04 -7.81
CA ASN A 150 7.01 -13.05 -8.88
C ASN A 150 6.80 -13.66 -10.25
N ASP A 151 7.39 -14.82 -10.49
CA ASP A 151 7.25 -15.57 -11.74
C ASP A 151 5.79 -15.98 -11.94
N LYS A 152 5.12 -16.49 -10.90
CA LYS A 152 3.69 -16.82 -10.92
C LYS A 152 2.82 -15.61 -11.30
N ILE A 153 3.08 -14.45 -10.71
CA ILE A 153 2.35 -13.21 -11.00
C ILE A 153 2.60 -12.77 -12.45
N ARG A 154 3.84 -12.87 -12.93
CA ARG A 154 4.19 -12.52 -14.32
C ARG A 154 3.51 -13.47 -15.30
N GLU A 155 3.59 -14.78 -15.10
CA GLU A 155 2.90 -15.77 -15.95
C GLU A 155 1.41 -15.48 -16.10
N GLN A 156 0.75 -15.02 -15.04
CA GLN A 156 -0.70 -14.78 -15.03
C GLN A 156 -1.12 -13.38 -15.50
N ILE A 157 -0.22 -12.39 -15.48
CA ILE A 157 -0.56 -10.98 -15.78
C ILE A 157 0.15 -10.47 -17.04
N SER A 158 1.29 -11.06 -17.43
CA SER A 158 2.09 -10.58 -18.57
C SER A 158 1.43 -10.78 -19.93
N ALA A 159 0.37 -11.58 -20.02
CA ALA A 159 -0.37 -11.78 -21.27
C ALA A 159 -1.29 -10.59 -21.63
N GLU A 160 -1.64 -9.72 -20.69
CA GLU A 160 -2.84 -8.89 -20.84
C GLU A 160 -2.60 -7.44 -21.32
N ASP A 161 -1.48 -6.76 -21.01
CA ASP A 161 -1.08 -5.49 -21.68
C ASP A 161 0.11 -4.82 -20.99
N LYS A 162 0.97 -4.12 -21.74
CA LYS A 162 1.88 -2.98 -21.42
C LYS A 162 2.42 -2.81 -19.97
N LEU A 163 2.51 -3.87 -19.18
CA LEU A 163 2.87 -3.78 -17.77
C LEU A 163 4.39 -3.81 -17.67
N THR A 164 4.99 -2.62 -17.60
CA THR A 164 6.42 -2.52 -17.31
C THR A 164 6.70 -3.12 -15.93
N GLU A 165 7.88 -3.72 -15.77
CA GLU A 165 8.34 -4.27 -14.48
C GLU A 165 8.27 -3.22 -13.36
N THR A 166 8.55 -1.97 -13.69
CA THR A 166 8.42 -0.83 -12.76
C THR A 166 6.99 -0.63 -12.26
N ASN A 167 5.99 -0.74 -13.14
CA ASN A 167 4.59 -0.60 -12.77
C ASN A 167 4.11 -1.77 -11.90
N LEU A 168 4.50 -3.00 -12.25
CA LEU A 168 4.22 -4.18 -11.43
C LEU A 168 4.82 -4.04 -10.03
N ARG A 169 6.08 -3.64 -9.93
CA ARG A 169 6.76 -3.36 -8.65
C ARG A 169 5.99 -2.33 -7.82
N LYS A 170 5.66 -1.17 -8.40
CA LYS A 170 4.89 -0.11 -7.71
C LYS A 170 3.51 -0.58 -7.24
N ARG A 171 2.83 -1.41 -8.03
CA ARG A 171 1.52 -1.97 -7.65
C ARG A 171 1.66 -2.97 -6.52
N LYS A 172 2.65 -3.86 -6.55
CA LYS A 172 2.94 -4.80 -5.45
C LYS A 172 3.30 -4.10 -4.15
N GLU A 173 4.12 -3.06 -4.18
CA GLU A 173 4.44 -2.30 -2.96
C GLU A 173 3.20 -1.63 -2.35
N ARG A 174 2.30 -1.09 -3.18
CA ARG A 174 0.99 -0.58 -2.70
C ARG A 174 0.16 -1.69 -2.06
N VAL A 175 0.04 -2.83 -2.72
CA VAL A 175 -0.70 -3.98 -2.20
C VAL A 175 -0.13 -4.47 -0.87
N LYS A 176 1.20 -4.60 -0.75
CA LYS A 176 1.85 -5.01 0.51
C LYS A 176 1.47 -4.10 1.67
N LYS A 177 1.48 -2.77 1.46
CA LYS A 177 1.08 -1.79 2.48
C LYS A 177 -0.39 -1.95 2.91
N ILE A 178 -1.31 -2.06 1.95
CA ILE A 178 -2.74 -2.26 2.24
C ILE A 178 -2.96 -3.57 2.99
N PHE A 179 -2.38 -4.66 2.49
CA PHE A 179 -2.50 -5.96 3.12
C PHE A 179 -1.95 -5.92 4.55
N ARG A 180 -0.77 -5.33 4.76
CA ARG A 180 -0.17 -5.19 6.09
C ARG A 180 -1.05 -4.37 7.03
N LEU A 181 -1.57 -3.23 6.59
CA LEU A 181 -2.46 -2.40 7.42
C LEU A 181 -3.65 -3.21 7.92
N PHE A 182 -4.48 -3.70 6.99
CA PHE A 182 -5.75 -4.33 7.36
C PHE A 182 -5.58 -5.72 7.95
N ASN A 183 -4.55 -6.49 7.57
CA ASN A 183 -4.32 -7.80 8.18
C ASN A 183 -3.99 -7.70 9.67
N ASN A 184 -3.36 -6.60 10.13
CA ASN A 184 -2.98 -6.43 11.53
C ASN A 184 -4.09 -5.82 12.40
N ILE A 185 -5.01 -5.04 11.83
CA ILE A 185 -6.00 -4.28 12.62
C ILE A 185 -7.43 -4.87 12.63
N GLY A 186 -7.66 -6.03 11.98
CA GLY A 186 -8.98 -6.69 11.98
C GLY A 186 -9.65 -6.85 10.61
N ARG A 187 -8.87 -6.93 9.53
CA ARG A 187 -9.26 -7.36 8.17
C ARG A 187 -10.39 -6.54 7.53
N LYS A 188 -11.47 -7.21 7.13
CA LYS A 188 -12.49 -6.71 6.20
C LYS A 188 -13.47 -5.81 6.92
N GLU A 189 -13.80 -6.13 8.15
CA GLU A 189 -14.71 -5.38 9.01
C GLU A 189 -14.25 -3.94 9.22
N ILE A 190 -12.93 -3.72 9.25
CA ILE A 190 -12.33 -2.39 9.43
C ILE A 190 -12.36 -1.56 8.14
N ILE A 191 -12.21 -2.19 6.96
CA ILE A 191 -12.30 -1.50 5.66
C ILE A 191 -13.68 -0.84 5.52
N GLY A 192 -14.74 -1.53 5.93
CA GLY A 192 -16.11 -1.00 5.90
C GLY A 192 -16.36 0.22 6.80
N ARG A 193 -15.41 0.59 7.69
CA ARG A 193 -15.53 1.76 8.57
C ARG A 193 -15.04 3.05 7.91
N ILE A 194 -14.37 2.96 6.76
CA ILE A 194 -13.90 4.13 6.01
C ILE A 194 -15.10 4.86 5.43
N LYS A 195 -15.28 6.13 5.82
CA LYS A 195 -16.41 6.95 5.37
C LYS A 195 -15.95 8.12 4.52
N THR A 196 -14.91 8.81 4.94
CA THR A 196 -14.56 10.11 4.33
C THR A 196 -13.27 10.09 3.52
N PHE A 197 -12.48 9.02 3.63
CA PHE A 197 -11.27 8.85 2.83
C PHE A 197 -11.59 8.17 1.51
N ASN A 198 -11.09 8.74 0.41
CA ASN A 198 -11.06 8.04 -0.86
C ASN A 198 -9.95 6.97 -0.87
N ALA A 199 -10.05 6.02 -1.81
CA ALA A 199 -9.10 4.92 -1.91
C ALA A 199 -7.66 5.41 -2.16
N THR A 200 -7.48 6.46 -2.96
CA THR A 200 -6.15 7.00 -3.30
C THR A 200 -5.39 7.48 -2.06
N THR A 201 -6.06 8.14 -1.11
CA THR A 201 -5.44 8.57 0.14
C THR A 201 -4.90 7.39 0.94
N ILE A 202 -5.67 6.29 1.03
CA ILE A 202 -5.25 5.08 1.74
C ILE A 202 -4.11 4.35 1.00
N LEU A 203 -4.20 4.26 -0.33
CA LEU A 203 -3.19 3.61 -1.18
C LEU A 203 -1.83 4.33 -1.16
N ASN A 204 -1.85 5.65 -0.92
CA ASN A 204 -0.66 6.50 -0.90
C ASN A 204 -0.01 6.64 0.48
N LEU A 205 -0.58 6.05 1.55
CA LEU A 205 0.06 6.02 2.87
C LEU A 205 1.50 5.52 2.76
N SER A 206 2.44 6.19 3.43
CA SER A 206 3.82 5.70 3.49
C SER A 206 3.90 4.45 4.38
N GLN A 207 5.00 3.68 4.27
CA GLN A 207 5.24 2.54 5.17
C GLN A 207 5.20 2.97 6.64
N ASP A 208 5.86 4.09 6.89
CA ASP A 208 5.90 4.83 8.14
C ASP A 208 4.53 5.22 8.71
N ASP A 209 3.60 5.66 7.86
CA ASP A 209 2.23 5.98 8.28
C ASP A 209 1.45 4.72 8.62
N VAL A 210 1.62 3.65 7.83
CA VAL A 210 1.00 2.36 8.08
C VAL A 210 1.48 1.78 9.41
N ASP A 211 2.78 1.85 9.69
CA ASP A 211 3.37 1.43 10.97
C ASP A 211 2.72 2.18 12.14
N TYR A 212 2.67 3.51 12.04
CA TYR A 212 2.09 4.37 13.06
C TYR A 212 0.60 4.07 13.31
N ILE A 213 -0.20 3.93 12.26
CA ILE A 213 -1.64 3.62 12.38
C ILE A 213 -1.85 2.27 13.07
N ILE A 214 -1.09 1.23 12.68
CA ILE A 214 -1.19 -0.10 13.29
C ILE A 214 -0.87 -0.01 14.78
N SER A 215 0.28 0.57 15.14
CA SER A 215 0.71 0.70 16.53
C SER A 215 -0.35 1.42 17.37
N LYS A 216 -0.89 2.54 16.87
CA LYS A 216 -1.86 3.34 17.61
C LYS A 216 -3.19 2.63 17.81
N ILE A 217 -3.68 1.90 16.80
CA ILE A 217 -4.92 1.13 16.93
C ILE A 217 -4.71 -0.04 17.91
N LEU A 218 -3.58 -0.73 17.84
CA LEU A 218 -3.29 -1.83 18.76
C LEU A 218 -3.19 -1.36 20.22
N GLU A 219 -2.53 -0.23 20.48
CA GLU A 219 -2.52 0.41 21.82
C GLU A 219 -3.95 0.65 22.34
N MET A 220 -4.84 1.17 21.50
CA MET A 220 -6.23 1.47 21.87
C MET A 220 -7.07 0.22 22.13
N THR A 221 -6.74 -0.92 21.52
CA THR A 221 -7.49 -2.18 21.71
C THR A 221 -7.03 -3.01 22.92
N HIS A 222 -5.87 -2.68 23.50
CA HIS A 222 -5.33 -3.35 24.70
C HIS A 222 -5.59 -2.58 26.01
N THR A 223 -6.28 -1.45 25.93
CA THR A 223 -6.70 -0.64 27.10
C THR A 223 -8.18 -0.87 27.37
#